data_AF-A0A9X1S1Y9-F1
#
_entry.id   AF-A0A9X1S1Y9-F1
#
_cell.length_a   1.000
_cell.length_b   1.000
_cell.length_c   1.000
_cell.angle_alpha   90.00
_cell.angle_beta   90.00
_cell.angle_gamma   90.00
#
_symmetry.space_group_name_H-M   'P 1'
#
loop_
_entity.id
_entity.type
_entity.pdbx_description
1 polymer ?
#
loop_
_entity_poly.entity_id
_entity_poly.type
_entity_poly.pdbx_seq_one_letter_code
_entity_poly.pdbx_strand_id
1 'polypeptide(L)' 'MNDDDARLRALINDAKRNERSNPAVAADVQHRPSAWTPEQERELVEQTHGDERERIDRLVAEYNEQQRNR' A
#
# COMPACT_ATOMS: atom_id res chain seq x y z
N MET A 1 12.53 -22.16 31.27
CA MET A 1 12.44 -21.71 29.86
C MET A 1 11.93 -22.91 29.09
N ASN A 2 10.77 -22.82 28.45
CA ASN A 2 10.13 -23.97 27.80
C ASN A 2 10.82 -24.24 26.46
N ASP A 3 11.28 -25.47 26.25
CA ASP A 3 11.99 -25.92 25.05
C ASP A 3 11.19 -25.70 23.75
N ASP A 4 9.86 -25.63 23.87
CA ASP A 4 8.95 -25.31 22.77
C ASP A 4 9.15 -23.88 22.24
N ASP A 5 9.45 -22.91 23.10
CA ASP A 5 9.71 -21.53 22.68
C ASP A 5 11.05 -21.41 21.95
N ALA A 6 12.04 -22.22 22.35
CA ALA A 6 13.34 -22.29 21.67
C ALA A 6 13.22 -22.93 20.27
N ARG A 7 12.41 -23.99 20.13
CA ARG A 7 12.11 -24.61 18.84
C ARG A 7 11.32 -23.69 17.91
N LEU A 8 10.32 -22.98 18.44
CA LEU A 8 9.53 -22.02 17.65
C LEU A 8 10.43 -20.89 17.11
N ARG A 9 11.32 -20.35 17.94
CA ARG A 9 12.29 -19.33 17.54
C ARG A 9 13.28 -19.83 16.49
N ALA A 10 13.71 -21.08 16.58
CA ALA A 10 14.58 -21.68 15.57
C ALA A 10 13.90 -21.80 14.21
N LEU A 11 12.64 -22.27 14.18
CA LEU A 11 11.84 -22.37 12.96
C LEU A 11 11.58 -21.00 12.31
N ILE A 12 11.25 -19.98 13.12
CA ILE A 12 11.04 -18.61 12.62
C ILE A 12 12.33 -18.04 12.02
N ASN A 13 13.47 -18.27 12.66
CA ASN A 13 14.76 -17.79 12.16
C ASN A 13 15.20 -18.50 10.88
N ASP A 14 14.91 -19.80 10.76
CA ASP A 14 15.21 -20.58 9.56
C ASP A 14 14.36 -20.12 8.36
N ALA A 15 13.05 -19.91 8.58
CA ALA A 15 12.16 -19.34 7.57
C ALA A 15 12.63 -17.96 7.08
N LYS A 16 12.99 -17.05 8.00
CA LYS A 16 13.53 -15.72 7.67
C LYS A 16 14.86 -15.77 6.92
N ARG A 17 15.69 -16.79 7.19
CA ARG A 17 16.98 -16.98 6.50
C ARG A 17 16.76 -17.45 5.06
N ASN A 18 15.75 -18.28 4.83
CA ASN A 18 15.37 -18.76 3.50
C ASN A 18 14.78 -17.63 2.62
N GLU A 19 13.96 -16.75 3.19
CA GLU A 19 13.43 -15.56 2.50
C GLU A 19 14.53 -14.60 2.01
N ARG A 20 15.57 -14.38 2.83
CA ARG A 20 16.71 -13.51 2.48
C ARG A 20 17.60 -14.08 1.37
N SER A 21 17.55 -15.39 1.16
CA SER A 21 18.33 -16.07 0.12
C SER A 21 17.54 -16.27 -1.17
N ASN A 22 16.29 -15.79 -1.24
CA ASN A 22 15.47 -15.89 -2.43
C ASN A 22 15.80 -14.73 -3.39
N PRO A 23 16.46 -14.99 -4.54
CA PRO A 23 16.83 -13.96 -5.50
C PRO A 23 15.61 -13.23 -6.06
N ALA A 24 14.42 -13.85 -6.07
CA ALA A 24 13.18 -13.20 -6.48
C ALA A 24 12.76 -12.09 -5.50
N VAL A 25 12.90 -12.30 -4.18
CA VAL A 25 12.59 -11.28 -3.16
C VAL A 25 13.63 -10.15 -3.19
N ALA A 26 14.90 -10.48 -3.42
CA ALA A 26 15.95 -9.47 -3.58
C ALA A 26 15.75 -8.63 -4.85
N ALA A 27 15.34 -9.25 -5.96
CA ALA A 27 14.97 -8.56 -7.19
C ALA A 27 13.74 -7.68 -6.97
N ASP A 28 12.72 -8.16 -6.25
CA ASP A 28 11.51 -7.39 -5.95
C ASP A 28 11.81 -6.16 -5.06
N VAL A 29 12.79 -6.24 -4.16
CA VAL A 29 13.27 -5.07 -3.39
C VAL A 29 14.05 -4.09 -4.28
N GLN A 30 14.86 -4.58 -5.22
CA GLN A 30 15.60 -3.73 -6.18
C GLN A 30 14.69 -3.12 -7.25
N HIS A 31 13.58 -3.78 -7.58
CA HIS A 31 12.58 -3.38 -8.56
C HIS A 31 11.27 -2.90 -7.94
N ARG A 32 11.25 -2.51 -6.66
CA ARG A 32 10.13 -1.70 -6.17
C ARG A 32 10.15 -0.41 -6.97
N PRO A 33 9.10 -0.11 -7.79
CA PRO A 33 8.99 1.22 -8.34
C PRO A 33 9.01 2.16 -7.15
N SER A 34 9.95 3.11 -7.14
CA SER A 34 10.15 4.07 -6.05
C SER A 34 8.79 4.46 -5.50
N ALA A 35 8.46 3.97 -4.30
CA ALA A 35 7.18 4.26 -3.70
C ALA A 35 7.09 5.78 -3.66
N TRP A 36 6.10 6.34 -4.35
CA TRP A 36 5.97 7.78 -4.42
C TRP A 36 5.94 8.34 -3.02
N THR A 37 6.64 9.45 -2.83
CA THR A 37 6.51 10.16 -1.56
C THR A 37 5.06 10.67 -1.45
N PRO A 38 4.53 10.86 -0.23
CA PRO A 38 3.19 11.40 -0.05
C PRO A 38 2.96 12.72 -0.81
N GLU A 39 4.01 13.52 -1.00
CA GLU A 39 3.99 14.77 -1.76
C GLU A 39 3.83 14.52 -3.27
N GLN A 40 4.55 13.53 -3.81
CA GLN A 40 4.44 13.14 -5.23
C GLN A 40 3.07 12.54 -5.54
N GLU A 41 2.52 11.76 -4.60
CA GLU A 41 1.16 11.24 -4.73
C GLU A 41 0.13 12.37 -4.72
N ARG A 42 0.28 13.36 -3.81
CA ARG A 42 -0.60 14.55 -3.78
C ARG A 42 -0.54 15.36 -5.06
N GLU A 43 0.67 15.63 -5.56
CA GLU A 43 0.86 16.40 -6.80
C GLU A 43 0.23 15.68 -8.00
N LEU A 44 0.36 14.35 -8.08
CA LEU A 44 -0.28 13.59 -9.15
C LEU A 44 -1.81 13.57 -9.01
N VAL A 45 -2.33 13.43 -7.79
CA VAL A 45 -3.77 13.47 -7.52
C VAL A 45 -4.34 14.82 -7.96
N GLU A 46 -3.67 15.92 -7.62
CA GLU A 46 -4.05 17.27 -8.05
C GLU A 46 -3.99 17.43 -9.58
N GLN A 47 -2.94 16.94 -10.24
CA GLN A 47 -2.84 16.98 -11.71
C GLN A 47 -3.91 16.13 -12.41
N THR A 48 -4.22 14.95 -11.86
CA THR A 48 -5.11 13.99 -12.51
C THR A 48 -6.58 14.32 -12.28
N HIS A 49 -6.92 14.83 -11.10
CA HIS A 49 -8.30 15.01 -10.67
C HIS A 49 -8.70 16.48 -10.45
N GLY A 50 -7.74 17.42 -10.52
CA GLY A 50 -7.94 18.79 -10.10
C GLY A 50 -7.92 18.93 -8.58
N ASP A 51 -8.38 20.07 -8.07
CA ASP A 51 -8.50 20.31 -6.63
C ASP A 51 -9.42 19.25 -6.00
N GLU A 52 -8.95 18.61 -4.92
CA GLU A 52 -9.69 17.60 -4.16
C GLU A 52 -11.07 18.14 -3.76
N ARG A 53 -11.15 19.43 -3.45
CA ARG A 53 -12.39 20.09 -3.04
C ARG A 53 -13.43 20.14 -4.16
N GLU A 54 -13.02 20.53 -5.36
CA GLU A 54 -13.92 20.56 -6.53
C GLU A 54 -14.42 19.16 -6.90
N ARG A 55 -13.58 18.14 -6.71
CA ARG A 55 -13.96 16.74 -6.91
C ARG A 55 -15.01 16.28 -5.90
N ILE A 56 -14.80 16.59 -4.62
CA ILE A 56 -15.76 16.25 -3.55
C ILE A 56 -17.09 16.94 -3.82
N ASP A 57 -17.08 18.23 -4.18
CA ASP A 57 -18.30 18.97 -4.48
C ASP A 57 -19.07 18.36 -5.67
N ARG A 58 -18.37 17.92 -6.72
CA ARG A 58 -18.98 17.22 -7.87
C ARG A 58 -19.60 15.89 -7.47
N LEU A 59 -18.89 15.07 -6.69
CA LEU A 59 -19.39 13.77 -6.24
C LEU A 59 -20.63 13.92 -5.34
N VAL A 60 -20.64 14.93 -4.47
CA VAL A 60 -21.81 15.25 -3.64
C VAL A 60 -22.99 15.69 -4.51
N ALA A 61 -22.76 16.53 -5.53
CA ALA A 61 -23.81 16.96 -6.45
C ALA A 61 -24.41 15.77 -7.22
N GLU A 62 -23.57 14.92 -7.83
CA GLU A 62 -24.01 13.73 -8.56
C GLU A 62 -24.79 12.76 -7.66
N TYR A 63 -24.32 12.53 -6.43
CA TYR A 63 -25.02 11.68 -5.47
C TYR A 63 -26.42 12.23 -5.12
N ASN A 64 -26.52 13.54 -4.90
CA ASN A 64 -27.80 14.19 -4.59
C ASN A 64 -28.78 14.13 -5.77
N GLU A 65 -28.29 14.27 -7.01
CA GLU A 65 -29.12 14.09 -8.21
C GLU A 65 -29.63 12.66 -8.36
N GLN A 66 -28.79 11.66 -8.10
CA GLN A 66 -29.20 10.25 -8.11
C GLN A 66 -30.26 9.93 -7.05
N GLN A 67 -30.18 10.55 -5.86
CA GLN A 67 -31.19 10.39 -4.82
C GLN A 67 -32.52 11.07 -5.18
N ARG A 68 -32.50 12.18 -5.92
CA ARG A 68 -33.71 12.88 -6.37
C ARG A 68 -34.45 12.17 -7.50
N ASN A 69 -33.73 11.40 -8.32
CA ASN A 69 -34.28 10.67 -9.46
C ASN A 69 -34.74 9.23 -9.10
N ARG A 70 -34.70 8.86 -7.81
CA ARG A 70 -35.23 7.60 -7.26
C ARG A 70 -36.56 7.85 -6.55
#